data_AF-A0A3M6XRX1-F1
#
_entry.id   AF-A0A3M6XRX1-F1
#
_cell.length_a   1.000
_cell.length_b   1.000
_cell.length_c   1.000
_cell.angle_alpha   90.00
_cell.angle_beta   90.00
_cell.angle_gamma   90.00
#
_symmetry.space_group_name_H-M   'P 1'
#
loop_
_entity.id
_entity.type
_entity.pdbx_description
1 polymer ?
#
loop_
_entity_poly.entity_id
_entity_poly.type
_entity_poly.pdbx_seq_one_letter_code
_entity_poly.pdbx_strand_id
1 'polypeptide(L)'
;MISAVGKIALHEFIYGDRQAAIRIHRPAQQRMIAMRGGIEKLGFPVITLQLMTWYDALMAAESGTIAYFKDVPKKLAIASYTEEEAVRVTNESSPHRKKHPGYGTMETPKLSEGAAAPSVNAKT
;
A
#
# COMPACT_ATOMS: atom_id res chain seq x y z
N MET A 1 14.31 -9.26 -12.08
CA MET A 1 13.33 -10.04 -11.29
C MET A 1 12.78 -9.27 -10.10
N ILE A 2 13.60 -8.76 -9.17
CA ILE A 2 13.11 -8.04 -7.98
C ILE A 2 12.19 -6.86 -8.32
N SER A 3 12.60 -5.98 -9.24
CA SER A 3 11.77 -4.84 -9.68
C SER A 3 10.47 -5.27 -10.38
N ALA A 4 10.47 -6.42 -11.05
CA ALA A 4 9.28 -6.96 -11.71
C ALA A 4 8.20 -7.35 -10.70
N VAL A 5 8.57 -7.95 -9.55
CA VAL A 5 7.61 -8.30 -8.49
C VAL A 5 6.95 -7.05 -7.89
N GLY A 6 7.71 -5.98 -7.70
CA GLY A 6 7.15 -4.69 -7.27
C GLY A 6 6.21 -4.07 -8.29
N LYS A 7 6.54 -4.18 -9.59
CA LYS A 7 5.64 -3.75 -10.67
C LYS A 7 4.36 -4.59 -10.73
N ILE A 8 4.43 -5.90 -10.49
CA ILE A 8 3.25 -6.76 -10.35
C ILE A 8 2.42 -6.29 -9.14
N ALA A 9 3.05 -6.05 -7.99
CA ALA A 9 2.35 -5.54 -6.81
C ALA A 9 1.62 -4.23 -7.11
N LEU A 10 2.27 -3.27 -7.78
CA LEU A 10 1.65 -2.01 -8.16
C LEU A 10 0.52 -2.22 -9.18
N HIS A 11 0.70 -3.08 -10.17
CA HIS A 11 -0.30 -3.36 -11.19
C HIS A 11 -1.56 -4.00 -10.57
N GLU A 12 -1.36 -4.99 -9.70
CA GLU A 12 -2.42 -5.64 -8.94
C GLU A 12 -3.10 -4.65 -7.97
N PHE A 13 -2.34 -3.72 -7.40
CA PHE A 13 -2.89 -2.68 -6.53
C PHE A 13 -3.80 -1.69 -7.29
N ILE A 14 -3.42 -1.29 -8.51
CA ILE A 14 -4.18 -0.31 -9.31
C ILE A 14 -5.33 -0.98 -10.07
N TYR A 15 -5.12 -2.19 -10.60
CA TYR A 15 -5.99 -2.85 -11.58
C TYR A 15 -6.33 -4.30 -11.20
N GLY A 16 -6.20 -4.71 -9.95
CA GLY A 16 -6.39 -6.09 -9.53
C GLY A 16 -6.92 -6.20 -8.10
N ASP A 17 -6.55 -7.28 -7.44
CA ASP A 17 -6.79 -7.52 -6.02
C ASP A 17 -5.78 -6.76 -5.14
N ARG A 18 -6.24 -5.65 -4.56
CA ARG A 18 -5.44 -4.86 -3.61
C ARG A 18 -4.91 -5.68 -2.43
N GLN A 19 -5.68 -6.65 -1.94
CA GLN A 19 -5.22 -7.49 -0.83
C GLN A 19 -4.11 -8.43 -1.28
N ALA A 20 -4.15 -8.98 -2.50
CA ALA A 20 -3.04 -9.74 -3.05
C ALA A 20 -1.78 -8.87 -3.22
N ALA A 21 -1.92 -7.63 -3.71
CA ALA A 21 -0.81 -6.68 -3.79
C ALA A 21 -0.15 -6.44 -2.42
N ILE A 22 -0.96 -6.12 -1.41
CA ILE A 22 -0.50 -5.77 -0.05
C ILE A 22 0.03 -7.00 0.71
N ARG A 23 -0.63 -8.15 0.63
CA ARG A 23 -0.34 -9.32 1.48
C ARG A 23 0.61 -10.32 0.85
N ILE A 24 0.73 -10.33 -0.48
CA ILE A 24 1.53 -11.32 -1.21
C ILE A 24 2.69 -10.64 -1.92
N HIS A 25 2.43 -9.77 -2.89
CA HIS A 25 3.47 -9.29 -3.80
C HIS A 25 4.42 -8.28 -3.16
N ARG A 26 3.89 -7.31 -2.39
CA ARG A 26 4.72 -6.34 -1.68
C ARG A 26 5.67 -7.03 -0.66
N PRO A 27 5.20 -7.93 0.24
CA PRO A 27 6.09 -8.67 1.13
C PRO A 27 7.06 -9.60 0.39
N ALA A 28 6.62 -10.23 -0.71
CA ALA A 28 7.50 -11.08 -1.51
C ALA A 28 8.68 -10.28 -2.08
N GLN A 29 8.42 -9.08 -2.62
CA GLN A 29 9.49 -8.22 -3.08
C GLN A 29 10.44 -7.82 -1.94
N GLN A 30 9.90 -7.41 -0.79
CA GLN A 30 10.71 -7.05 0.38
C GLN A 30 11.64 -8.20 0.79
N ARG A 31 11.14 -9.44 0.82
CA ARG A 31 11.96 -10.63 1.12
C ARG A 31 13.06 -10.84 0.09
N MET A 32 12.75 -10.69 -1.20
CA MET A 32 13.78 -10.81 -2.25
C MET A 32 14.87 -9.74 -2.12
N ILE A 33 14.51 -8.53 -1.72
CA ILE A 33 15.45 -7.44 -1.46
C ILE A 33 16.32 -7.76 -0.24
N ALA A 34 15.72 -8.24 0.85
CA ALA A 34 16.44 -8.66 2.04
C ALA A 34 17.45 -9.77 1.74
N MET A 35 17.08 -10.77 0.92
CA MET A 35 17.99 -11.84 0.47
C MET A 35 19.18 -11.34 -0.35
N ARG A 36 19.11 -10.13 -0.93
CA ARG A 36 20.21 -9.49 -1.65
C ARG A 36 21.04 -8.54 -0.77
N GLY A 37 20.79 -8.51 0.55
CA GLY A 37 21.49 -7.63 1.48
C GLY A 37 20.92 -6.20 1.54
N GLY A 38 19.68 -6.01 1.11
CA GLY A 38 18.99 -4.73 1.17
C GLY A 38 18.94 -3.98 -0.16
N ILE A 39 18.09 -2.95 -0.20
CA ILE A 39 17.76 -2.24 -1.45
C ILE A 39 18.94 -1.47 -2.06
N GLU A 40 19.84 -0.96 -1.20
CA GLU A 40 21.06 -0.26 -1.61
C GLU A 40 22.08 -1.19 -2.29
N LYS A 41 22.01 -2.51 -2.05
CA LYS A 41 22.92 -3.51 -2.63
C LYS A 41 22.48 -4.02 -3.99
N LEU A 42 21.33 -3.56 -4.49
CA LEU A 42 20.79 -4.02 -5.78
C LEU A 42 21.47 -3.39 -7.00
N GLY A 43 22.22 -2.29 -6.81
CA GLY A 43 22.90 -1.60 -7.91
C GLY A 43 21.95 -1.01 -8.95
N PHE A 44 20.68 -0.76 -8.58
CA PHE A 44 19.70 -0.21 -9.52
C PHE A 44 19.91 1.30 -9.75
N PRO A 45 19.55 1.82 -10.94
CA PRO A 45 19.51 3.25 -11.18
C PRO A 45 18.57 3.96 -10.20
N VAL A 46 18.90 5.22 -9.85
CA VAL A 46 18.15 6.03 -8.88
C VAL A 46 16.66 6.10 -9.22
N ILE A 47 16.30 6.27 -10.49
CA ILE A 47 14.89 6.29 -10.92
C ILE A 47 14.14 4.99 -10.62
N THR A 48 14.84 3.84 -10.71
CA THR A 48 14.24 2.56 -10.35
C THR A 48 14.00 2.50 -8.86
N LEU A 49 14.98 2.92 -8.05
CA LEU A 49 14.84 2.97 -6.59
C LEU A 49 13.71 3.91 -6.16
N GLN A 50 13.58 5.07 -6.81
CA GLN A 50 12.50 6.03 -6.59
C GLN A 50 11.12 5.41 -6.81
N LEU A 51 10.92 4.72 -7.93
CA LEU A 51 9.68 4.01 -8.19
C LEU A 51 9.44 2.91 -7.15
N MET A 52 10.50 2.18 -6.78
CA MET A 52 10.42 1.10 -5.80
C MET A 52 10.01 1.58 -4.41
N THR A 53 10.57 2.70 -3.96
CA THR A 53 10.20 3.31 -2.68
C THR A 53 8.81 3.92 -2.72
N TRP A 54 8.43 4.49 -3.87
CA TRP A 54 7.13 5.14 -4.03
C TRP A 54 5.97 4.17 -3.93
N TYR A 55 5.96 3.07 -4.69
CA TYR A 55 4.84 2.13 -4.60
C TYR A 55 4.80 1.39 -3.26
N ASP A 56 5.94 1.21 -2.56
CA ASP A 56 5.96 0.64 -1.22
C ASP A 56 5.28 1.59 -0.22
N ALA A 57 5.60 2.89 -0.28
CA ALA A 57 4.95 3.92 0.53
C ALA A 57 3.45 4.01 0.25
N LEU A 58 3.05 3.99 -1.03
CA LEU A 58 1.65 3.95 -1.43
C LEU A 58 0.89 2.79 -0.79
N MET A 59 1.40 1.56 -0.94
CA MET A 59 0.73 0.37 -0.41
C MET A 59 0.79 0.32 1.11
N ALA A 60 1.81 0.91 1.73
CA ALA A 60 1.91 1.07 3.17
C ALA A 60 0.80 1.97 3.71
N ALA A 61 0.63 3.16 3.10
CA ALA A 61 -0.41 4.11 3.46
C ALA A 61 -1.82 3.51 3.36
N GLU A 62 -2.14 2.84 2.25
CA GLU A 62 -3.44 2.18 2.07
C GLU A 62 -3.69 1.06 3.09
N SER A 63 -2.64 0.33 3.50
CA SER A 63 -2.75 -0.79 4.45
C SER A 63 -2.64 -0.37 5.92
N GLY A 64 -2.43 0.92 6.20
CA GLY A 64 -2.16 1.41 7.56
C GLY A 64 -0.86 0.84 8.15
N THR A 65 0.11 0.49 7.31
CA THR A 65 1.40 -0.07 7.74
C THR A 65 2.54 0.89 7.45
N ILE A 66 3.71 0.61 8.01
CA ILE A 66 4.93 1.37 7.72
C ILE A 66 5.53 0.88 6.40
N ALA A 67 6.00 1.81 5.58
CA ALA A 67 6.75 1.51 4.36
C ALA A 67 8.09 0.82 4.71
N TYR A 68 8.40 -0.28 4.05
CA TYR A 68 9.65 -1.02 4.24
C TYR A 68 10.88 -0.18 3.90
N PHE A 69 10.74 0.75 2.95
CA PHE A 69 11.83 1.56 2.42
C PHE A 69 11.70 3.05 2.75
N LYS A 70 10.99 3.41 3.83
CA LYS A 70 10.70 4.80 4.22
C LYS A 70 11.93 5.73 4.30
N ASP A 71 13.08 5.18 4.69
CA ASP A 71 14.31 5.98 4.90
C ASP A 71 15.14 6.16 3.62
N VAL A 72 14.87 5.36 2.58
CA VAL A 72 15.68 5.31 1.36
C VAL A 72 15.58 6.62 0.56
N PRO A 73 14.41 7.24 0.35
CA PRO A 73 14.34 8.49 -0.40
C PRO A 73 15.20 9.58 0.22
N LYS A 74 15.17 9.72 1.56
CA LYS A 74 15.98 10.68 2.29
C LYS A 74 17.48 10.39 2.15
N LYS A 75 17.89 9.12 2.30
CA LYS A 75 19.30 8.71 2.19
C LYS A 75 19.89 8.96 0.81
N LEU A 76 19.10 8.76 -0.24
CA LEU A 76 19.54 8.86 -1.63
C LEU A 76 19.19 10.21 -2.28
N ALA A 77 18.68 11.17 -1.50
CA ALA A 77 18.19 12.47 -1.99
C ALA A 77 17.22 12.33 -3.17
N ILE A 78 16.37 11.31 -3.13
CA ILE A 78 15.39 11.01 -4.16
C ILE A 78 14.15 11.86 -3.92
N ALA A 79 13.66 12.54 -4.96
CA ALA A 79 12.37 13.19 -4.92
C ALA A 79 11.26 12.16 -4.65
N SER A 80 10.54 12.33 -3.55
CA SER A 80 9.41 11.48 -3.19
C SER A 80 8.13 12.30 -3.19
N TYR A 81 7.05 11.68 -3.65
CA TYR A 81 5.70 12.19 -3.43
C TYR A 81 5.33 12.11 -1.95
N THR A 82 4.43 12.98 -1.48
CA THR A 82 3.78 12.78 -0.17
C THR A 82 2.86 11.56 -0.23
N GLU A 83 2.46 11.05 0.93
CA GLU A 83 1.52 9.92 1.01
C GLU A 83 0.18 10.28 0.33
N GLU A 84 -0.31 11.51 0.55
CA GLU A 84 -1.54 12.02 -0.06
C GLU A 84 -1.43 12.12 -1.58
N GLU A 85 -0.28 12.57 -2.09
CA GLU A 85 -0.03 12.64 -3.53
C GLU A 85 0.02 11.24 -4.16
N ALA A 86 0.69 10.28 -3.52
CA ALA A 86 0.76 8.91 -3.99
C ALA A 86 -0.64 8.26 -4.07
N VAL A 87 -1.43 8.42 -3.01
CA VAL A 87 -2.81 7.91 -2.93
C VAL A 87 -3.71 8.56 -3.98
N ARG A 88 -3.61 9.89 -4.17
CA ARG A 88 -4.39 10.62 -5.18
C ARG A 88 -4.10 10.11 -6.59
N VAL A 89 -2.82 10.00 -6.96
CA VAL A 89 -2.42 9.49 -8.29
C VAL A 89 -3.06 8.14 -8.57
N THR A 90 -3.00 7.20 -7.63
CA THR A 90 -3.56 5.85 -7.88
C THR A 90 -5.08 5.79 -7.86
N ASN A 91 -5.74 6.63 -7.07
CA ASN A 91 -7.19 6.71 -7.04
C ASN A 91 -7.78 7.32 -8.33
N GLU A 92 -7.02 8.19 -9.00
CA GLU A 92 -7.45 8.86 -10.24
C GLU A 92 -6.92 8.18 -11.52
N SER A 93 -5.86 7.37 -11.42
CA SER A 93 -5.22 6.72 -12.58
C SER A 93 -5.95 5.48 -13.12
N SER A 94 -7.03 5.02 -12.50
CA SER A 94 -7.83 3.87 -12.97
C SER A 94 -9.15 4.32 -13.62
N PRO A 95 -9.24 4.40 -14.97
CA PRO A 95 -10.40 4.97 -15.67
C PRO A 95 -11.72 4.21 -15.43
N HIS A 96 -11.64 2.98 -14.92
CA HIS A 96 -12.78 2.10 -14.67
C HIS A 96 -12.90 1.67 -13.20
N ARG A 97 -12.30 2.40 -12.25
CA ARG A 97 -12.23 2.04 -10.82
C ARG A 97 -13.56 1.56 -10.24
N LYS A 98 -14.66 2.28 -10.50
CA LYS A 98 -16.01 1.94 -9.97
C LYS A 98 -16.61 0.66 -10.56
N LYS A 99 -16.03 0.13 -11.64
CA LYS A 99 -16.46 -1.10 -12.34
C LYS A 99 -15.42 -2.22 -12.24
N HIS A 100 -14.32 -1.97 -11.53
CA HIS A 100 -13.21 -2.91 -11.44
C HIS A 100 -13.52 -3.99 -10.38
N PRO A 101 -13.44 -5.29 -10.72
CA PRO A 101 -13.84 -6.38 -9.82
C PRO A 101 -13.05 -6.39 -8.49
N GLY A 102 -11.79 -5.94 -8.49
CA GLY A 102 -10.98 -5.80 -7.27
C GLY A 102 -11.28 -4.56 -6.41
N TYR A 103 -12.17 -3.67 -6.83
CA TYR A 103 -12.60 -2.46 -6.09
C TYR A 103 -14.06 -2.51 -5.65
N GLY A 104 -14.82 -3.53 -6.07
CA GLY A 104 -16.26 -3.59 -5.94
C GLY A 104 -16.74 -4.78 -5.11
N THR A 105 -16.61 -4.66 -3.79
CA THR A 105 -17.65 -4.91 -2.76
C THR A 105 -16.98 -4.71 -1.40
N MET A 106 -16.89 -3.46 -0.95
CA MET A 106 -16.79 -3.22 0.49
C MET A 106 -18.16 -3.55 1.07
N GLU A 107 -18.38 -4.78 1.51
CA GLU A 107 -19.16 -4.90 2.75
C GLU A 107 -18.28 -4.29 3.83
N THR A 108 -18.53 -3.02 4.14
CA THR A 108 -18.07 -2.41 5.38
C THR A 108 -18.45 -3.39 6.50
N PRO A 109 -17.51 -3.84 7.35
CA PRO A 109 -17.88 -4.64 8.51
C PRO A 109 -18.95 -3.85 9.27
N LYS A 110 -20.17 -4.38 9.36
CA LYS A 110 -21.16 -3.83 10.28
C LYS A 110 -20.50 -3.89 11.65
N LEU A 111 -20.19 -2.73 12.22
CA LEU A 111 -19.99 -2.62 13.65
C LEU A 111 -21.16 -3.35 14.29
N SER A 112 -20.86 -4.40 15.05
CA SER A 112 -21.88 -5.21 15.72
C SER A 112 -22.75 -4.27 16.57
N GLU A 113 -24.01 -4.10 16.18
CA GLU A 113 -25.04 -3.56 17.08
C GLU A 113 -25.17 -4.55 18.24
N GLY A 114 -24.52 -4.25 19.36
CA GLY A 114 -24.36 -5.25 20.41
C GLY A 114 -23.69 -4.75 21.66
N ALA A 115 -24.17 -3.64 22.22
CA ALA A 115 -24.16 -3.39 23.65
C ALA A 115 -25.16 -2.28 23.97
N ALA A 116 -26.41 -2.68 24.25
CA ALA A 116 -27.36 -1.79 24.91
C ALA A 116 -26.77 -1.37 26.26
N ALA A 117 -26.52 -0.06 26.43
CA ALA A 117 -26.22 0.50 27.73
C ALA A 117 -27.51 0.47 28.58
N PRO A 118 -27.44 0.10 29.87
CA PRO A 118 -28.62 0.03 30.72
C PRO A 118 -29.21 1.42 30.96
N SER A 119 -30.54 1.51 30.88
CA SER A 119 -31.31 2.71 31.19
C SER A 119 -31.25 3.01 32.69
N VAL A 120 -30.76 4.19 33.05
CA VAL A 120 -30.83 4.69 34.42
C VAL A 120 -32.12 5.50 34.57
N ASN A 121 -33.12 4.88 35.20
CA ASN A 121 -34.26 5.59 35.76
C ASN A 121 -33.83 6.22 37.10
N ALA A 122 -33.78 7.55 37.17
CA ALA A 122 -33.76 8.27 38.43
C ALA A 122 -35.09 9.03 38.57
N LYS A 123 -36.01 8.43 39.33
CA LYS A 123 -37.13 9.14 39.96
C LYS A 123 -36.60 9.79 41.24
N THR A 124 -36.74 11.10 41.37
CA THR A 124 -37.28 11.75 42.58
C THR A 124 -37.84 13.11 42.21
#